data_AF-A0A484NFF5-F1
#
_entry.id   AF-A0A484NFF5-F1
#
_cell.length_a   1.000
_cell.length_b   1.000
_cell.length_c   1.000
_cell.angle_alpha   90.00
_cell.angle_beta   90.00
_cell.angle_gamma   90.00
#
_symmetry.space_group_name_H-M   'P 1'
#
loop_
_entity.id
_entity.type
_entity.pdbx_description
1 polymer ?
#
loop_
_entity_poly.entity_id
_entity_poly.type
_entity_poly.pdbx_seq_one_letter_code
_entity_poly.pdbx_strand_id
1 'polypeptide(L)'
;MTSDTIAVPKPIGPNEPDPQEKYAPYVRHDSYGIMGRAPLPWTEKVLLGVAMLTLLPLRVAAATTLVVLCYLTCRICTAFLGPNEHGNYAHLEGWRRKVIMASGRFTGRALLFAFGFYWIDETHRCHHHLPPLKSNHKAGSEEERAGVIVSNHVSYTDVLYHMSSSCASFVAKKSVARLPLVGLISKCLGCIYVERESKTPDLIGVSGVVNQRIQEAYKNKFSPMVILFPGQTNSCKFFSHEI
;
A
#
# COMPACT_ATOMS: atom_id res chain seq x y z
N MET A 1 13.27 -40.16 24.16
CA MET A 1 14.35 -39.33 24.74
C MET A 1 15.42 -39.17 23.69
N THR A 2 15.33 -38.12 22.89
CA THR A 2 16.38 -37.67 21.97
C THR A 2 16.54 -36.19 22.24
N SER A 3 17.64 -35.83 22.87
CA SER A 3 18.01 -34.45 23.19
C SER A 3 18.28 -33.71 21.88
N ASP A 4 17.40 -32.78 21.52
CA ASP A 4 17.66 -31.84 20.44
C ASP A 4 18.74 -30.84 20.92
N THR A 5 19.94 -31.01 20.39
CA THR A 5 21.07 -30.10 20.56
C THR A 5 20.67 -28.71 20.07
N ILE A 6 20.47 -27.80 21.03
CA ILE A 6 20.23 -26.38 20.79
C ILE A 6 21.41 -25.83 19.99
N ALA A 7 21.18 -25.46 18.73
CA ALA A 7 22.17 -24.76 17.93
C ALA A 7 22.50 -23.43 18.61
N VAL A 8 23.66 -23.38 19.28
CA VAL A 8 24.20 -22.15 19.86
C VAL A 8 24.43 -21.16 18.73
N PRO A 9 23.93 -19.91 18.83
CA PRO A 9 24.16 -18.90 17.80
C PRO A 9 25.66 -18.69 17.61
N LYS A 10 26.08 -18.63 16.34
CA LYS A 10 27.48 -18.43 15.93
C LYS A 10 28.04 -17.17 16.64
N PRO A 11 29.24 -17.23 17.23
CA PRO A 11 29.84 -16.06 17.86
C PRO A 11 29.97 -14.93 16.84
N ILE A 12 29.49 -13.73 17.21
CA ILE A 12 29.61 -12.51 16.42
C ILE A 12 31.12 -12.19 16.32
N GLY A 13 31.61 -12.02 15.09
CA GLY A 13 33.02 -11.66 14.87
C GLY A 13 33.31 -10.26 15.44
N PRO A 14 34.55 -9.96 15.85
CA PRO A 14 34.90 -8.74 16.58
C PRO A 14 34.66 -7.42 15.84
N ASN A 15 34.27 -7.46 14.55
CA ASN A 15 34.04 -6.29 13.69
C ASN A 15 32.62 -6.24 13.07
N GLU A 16 31.70 -7.13 13.46
CA GLU A 16 30.31 -7.03 12.99
C GLU A 16 29.50 -6.15 13.96
N PRO A 17 28.84 -5.07 13.49
CA PRO A 17 28.02 -4.22 14.36
C PRO A 17 26.90 -5.05 14.98
N ASP A 18 26.64 -4.85 16.27
CA ASP A 18 25.56 -5.55 16.97
C ASP A 18 24.27 -5.36 16.16
N PRO A 19 23.61 -6.44 15.71
CA PRO A 19 22.34 -6.34 15.00
C PRO A 19 21.29 -5.54 15.77
N GLN A 20 21.38 -5.43 17.10
CA GLN A 20 20.51 -4.59 17.91
C GLN A 20 20.74 -3.09 17.67
N GLU A 21 21.99 -2.67 17.50
CA GLU A 21 22.34 -1.27 17.24
C GLU A 21 21.99 -0.89 15.79
N LYS A 22 22.34 -1.77 14.83
CA LYS A 22 22.05 -1.56 13.41
C LYS A 22 20.55 -1.50 13.09
N TYR A 23 19.74 -2.27 13.83
CA TYR A 23 18.29 -2.36 13.62
C TYR A 23 17.51 -1.90 14.85
N ALA A 24 18.05 -0.94 15.62
CA ALA A 24 17.45 -0.44 16.86
C ALA A 24 15.95 -0.09 16.73
N PRO A 25 15.48 0.57 15.65
CA PRO A 25 14.05 0.85 15.47
C PRO A 25 13.16 -0.39 15.29
N TYR A 26 13.74 -1.55 14.97
CA TYR A 26 13.04 -2.82 14.75
C TYR A 26 13.21 -3.80 15.92
N VAL A 27 13.97 -3.44 16.96
CA VAL A 27 14.11 -4.24 18.17
C VAL A 27 12.76 -4.32 18.87
N ARG A 28 12.30 -5.56 19.12
CA ARG A 28 11.07 -5.82 19.87
C ARG A 28 11.42 -6.42 21.22
N HIS A 29 10.65 -6.01 22.24
CA HIS A 29 10.72 -6.52 23.61
C HIS A 29 9.36 -7.10 23.99
N ASP A 30 8.92 -8.13 23.27
CA ASP A 30 7.65 -8.83 23.54
C ASP A 30 7.93 -10.25 24.05
N SER A 31 6.87 -11.04 24.26
CA SER A 31 6.97 -12.44 24.70
C SER A 31 7.83 -13.33 23.80
N TYR A 32 8.11 -12.90 22.56
CA TYR A 32 8.95 -13.61 21.60
C TYR A 32 10.45 -13.31 21.84
N GLY A 33 10.79 -12.45 22.81
CA GLY A 33 12.14 -12.07 23.19
C GLY A 33 12.78 -11.04 22.26
N ILE A 34 14.02 -10.67 22.54
CA ILE A 34 14.76 -9.68 21.73
C ILE A 34 14.84 -10.17 20.29
N MET A 35 14.34 -9.36 19.35
CA MET A 35 14.22 -9.71 17.92
C MET A 35 13.34 -10.93 17.62
N GLY A 36 12.50 -11.39 18.54
CA GLY A 36 11.63 -12.56 18.35
C GLY A 36 12.37 -13.90 18.37
N ARG A 37 13.57 -13.96 18.97
CA ARG A 37 14.46 -15.13 18.94
C ARG A 37 14.37 -16.03 20.18
N ALA A 38 13.57 -15.68 21.18
CA ALA A 38 13.43 -16.49 22.37
C ALA A 38 12.52 -17.71 22.14
N PRO A 39 12.74 -18.83 22.85
CA PRO A 39 11.83 -19.96 22.81
C PRO A 39 10.47 -19.56 23.40
N LEU A 40 9.41 -19.81 22.64
CA LEU A 40 8.04 -19.52 23.06
C LEU A 40 7.58 -20.48 24.19
N PRO A 41 6.94 -19.97 25.25
CA PRO A 41 6.33 -20.80 26.27
C PRO A 41 5.22 -21.67 25.68
N TRP A 42 5.00 -22.85 26.26
CA TRP A 42 4.01 -23.81 25.74
C TRP A 42 2.58 -23.27 25.71
N THR A 43 2.23 -22.39 26.65
CA THR A 43 0.93 -21.69 26.69
C THR A 43 0.68 -20.85 25.44
N GLU A 44 1.68 -20.08 25.01
CA GLU A 44 1.59 -19.25 23.79
C GLU A 44 1.54 -20.11 22.53
N LYS A 45 2.25 -21.24 22.50
CA LYS A 45 2.15 -22.20 21.39
C LYS A 45 0.75 -22.79 21.25
N VAL A 46 0.13 -23.18 22.36
CA VAL A 46 -1.26 -23.69 22.37
C VAL A 46 -2.23 -22.59 21.95
N LEU A 47 -2.09 -21.37 22.49
CA LEU A 47 -2.91 -20.23 22.12
C LEU A 47 -2.79 -19.91 20.62
N LEU A 48 -1.57 -19.89 20.09
CA LEU A 48 -1.32 -19.66 18.67
C LEU A 48 -1.91 -20.78 17.80
N GLY A 49 -1.83 -22.03 18.25
CA GLY A 49 -2.48 -23.17 17.61
C GLY A 49 -3.99 -23.02 17.54
N VAL A 50 -4.64 -22.67 18.66
CA VAL A 50 -6.09 -22.41 18.71
C VAL A 50 -6.46 -21.21 17.83
N ALA A 51 -5.68 -20.13 17.87
CA ALA A 51 -5.90 -18.94 17.04
C ALA A 51 -5.73 -19.26 15.54
N MET A 52 -4.77 -20.10 15.17
CA MET A 52 -4.63 -20.55 13.78
C MET A 52 -5.82 -21.38 13.32
N LEU A 53 -6.41 -22.21 14.19
CA LEU A 53 -7.55 -23.04 13.81
C LEU A 53 -8.88 -22.27 13.80
N THR A 54 -9.00 -21.20 14.58
CA THR A 54 -10.28 -20.47 14.76
C THR A 54 -10.25 -19.06 14.16
N LEU A 55 -9.30 -18.23 14.59
CA LEU A 55 -9.21 -16.82 14.22
C LEU A 55 -8.72 -16.62 12.79
N LEU A 56 -7.73 -17.40 12.34
CA LEU A 56 -7.22 -17.29 10.97
C LEU A 56 -8.29 -17.59 9.90
N PRO A 57 -9.02 -18.74 9.93
CA PRO A 57 -10.06 -18.99 8.93
C PRO A 57 -11.19 -17.96 8.99
N LEU A 58 -11.56 -17.49 10.19
CA LEU A 58 -12.53 -16.43 10.36
C LEU A 58 -12.07 -15.12 9.68
N ARG A 59 -10.81 -14.72 9.88
CA ARG A 59 -10.22 -13.54 9.25
C ARG A 59 -10.13 -13.68 7.73
N VAL A 60 -9.76 -14.86 7.23
CA VAL A 60 -9.72 -15.15 5.78
C VAL A 60 -11.12 -15.06 5.20
N ALA A 61 -12.12 -15.70 5.82
CA ALA A 61 -13.51 -15.63 5.36
C ALA A 61 -14.05 -14.18 5.34
N ALA A 62 -13.77 -13.41 6.40
CA ALA A 62 -14.13 -11.99 6.46
C ALA A 62 -13.44 -11.18 5.34
N ALA A 63 -12.13 -11.36 5.15
CA ALA A 63 -11.37 -10.67 4.12
C ALA A 63 -11.87 -11.02 2.70
N THR A 64 -12.11 -12.30 2.42
CA THR A 64 -12.69 -12.73 1.14
C THR A 64 -14.07 -12.13 0.91
N THR A 65 -14.93 -12.11 1.94
CA THR A 65 -16.26 -11.49 1.86
C THR A 65 -16.17 -10.02 1.52
N LEU A 66 -15.26 -9.27 2.18
CA LEU A 66 -15.02 -7.85 1.90
C LEU A 66 -14.53 -7.60 0.47
N VAL A 67 -13.60 -8.42 -0.03
CA VAL A 67 -13.12 -8.32 -1.43
C VAL A 67 -14.25 -8.58 -2.42
N VAL A 68 -15.10 -9.58 -2.16
CA VAL A 68 -16.27 -9.88 -3.00
C VAL A 68 -17.26 -8.71 -2.99
N LEU A 69 -17.55 -8.12 -1.82
CA LEU A 69 -18.44 -6.95 -1.71
C LEU A 69 -17.90 -5.74 -2.49
N CYS A 70 -16.59 -5.47 -2.39
CA CYS A 70 -15.94 -4.41 -3.16
C CYS A 70 -16.02 -4.68 -4.67
N TYR A 71 -15.77 -5.93 -5.09
CA TYR A 71 -15.92 -6.36 -6.48
C TYR A 71 -17.35 -6.18 -6.99
N LEU A 72 -18.36 -6.62 -6.24
CA LEU A 72 -19.77 -6.49 -6.61
C LEU A 72 -20.17 -5.01 -6.75
N THR A 73 -19.72 -4.16 -5.83
CA THR A 73 -19.95 -2.71 -5.90
C THR A 73 -19.31 -2.14 -7.17
N CYS A 74 -18.06 -2.49 -7.46
CA CYS A 74 -17.39 -2.10 -8.70
C CYS A 74 -18.15 -2.60 -9.93
N ARG A 75 -18.61 -3.85 -9.91
CA ARG A 75 -19.35 -4.49 -11.01
C ARG A 75 -20.69 -3.81 -11.29
N ILE A 76 -21.42 -3.42 -10.24
CA ILE A 76 -22.68 -2.68 -10.36
C ILE A 76 -22.43 -1.27 -10.89
N CYS A 77 -21.45 -0.55 -10.34
CA CYS A 77 -21.14 0.82 -10.76
C CYS A 77 -20.57 0.90 -12.19
N THR A 78 -19.90 -0.16 -12.66
CA THR A 78 -19.35 -0.29 -14.03
C THR A 78 -20.28 -1.02 -14.98
N ALA A 79 -21.47 -1.44 -14.53
CA ALA A 79 -22.44 -2.09 -15.39
C ALA A 79 -22.77 -1.17 -16.58
N PHE A 80 -22.70 -1.74 -17.79
CA PHE A 80 -22.96 -1.07 -19.07
C PHE A 80 -21.93 -0.02 -19.51
N LEU A 81 -20.78 0.10 -18.83
CA LEU A 81 -19.69 1.00 -19.23
C LEU A 81 -18.45 0.23 -19.67
N GLY A 82 -17.81 0.72 -20.73
CA GLY A 82 -16.51 0.24 -21.17
C GLY A 82 -15.36 0.91 -20.41
N PRO A 83 -14.19 0.25 -20.28
CA PRO A 83 -12.99 0.90 -19.78
C PRO A 83 -12.50 1.97 -20.76
N ASN A 84 -11.69 2.93 -20.29
CA ASN A 84 -11.04 3.90 -21.16
C ASN A 84 -9.92 3.28 -22.02
N GLU A 85 -9.26 4.10 -22.83
CA GLU A 85 -8.10 3.75 -23.65
C GLU A 85 -6.96 3.07 -22.86
N HIS A 86 -6.81 3.43 -21.58
CA HIS A 86 -5.81 2.87 -20.67
C HIS A 86 -6.31 1.59 -19.94
N GLY A 87 -7.48 1.07 -20.30
CA GLY A 87 -8.06 -0.14 -19.72
C GLY A 87 -8.59 0.03 -18.29
N ASN A 88 -8.83 1.26 -17.83
CA ASN A 88 -9.31 1.57 -16.47
C ASN A 88 -10.55 2.49 -16.45
N TYR A 89 -11.17 2.66 -15.28
CA TYR A 89 -12.41 3.42 -15.08
C TYR A 89 -12.18 4.76 -14.38
N ALA A 90 -10.96 5.30 -14.45
CA ALA A 90 -10.63 6.56 -13.80
C ALA A 90 -11.38 7.78 -14.37
N HIS A 91 -11.96 7.64 -15.57
CA HIS A 91 -12.80 8.65 -16.23
C HIS A 91 -14.23 8.69 -15.66
N LEU A 92 -14.61 7.74 -14.78
CA LEU A 92 -15.91 7.79 -14.14
C LEU A 92 -16.00 9.02 -13.24
N GLU A 93 -17.04 9.81 -13.47
CA GLU A 93 -17.39 10.99 -12.67
C GLU A 93 -18.77 10.83 -12.02
N GLY A 94 -19.10 11.76 -11.12
CA GLY A 94 -20.41 11.79 -10.45
C GLY A 94 -20.59 10.74 -9.35
N TRP A 95 -21.82 10.25 -9.18
CA TRP A 95 -22.20 9.42 -8.03
C TRP A 95 -21.55 8.03 -8.03
N ARG A 96 -21.41 7.41 -9.21
CA ARG A 96 -20.78 6.08 -9.35
C ARG A 96 -19.35 6.08 -8.83
N ARG A 97 -18.60 7.13 -9.17
CA ARG A 97 -17.23 7.31 -8.70
C ARG A 97 -17.18 7.53 -7.19
N LYS A 98 -18.06 8.36 -6.65
CA LYS A 98 -18.16 8.58 -5.20
C LYS A 98 -18.44 7.28 -4.46
N VAL A 99 -19.34 6.44 -4.97
CA VAL A 99 -19.66 5.12 -4.39
C VAL A 99 -18.46 4.17 -4.44
N ILE A 100 -17.76 4.08 -5.59
CA ILE A 100 -16.54 3.26 -5.73
C ILE A 100 -15.47 3.73 -4.74
N MET A 101 -15.22 5.04 -4.64
CA MET A 101 -14.22 5.58 -3.73
C MET A 101 -14.60 5.36 -2.27
N ALA A 102 -15.85 5.65 -1.87
CA ALA A 102 -16.32 5.45 -0.51
C ALA A 102 -16.28 3.98 -0.09
N SER A 103 -16.77 3.09 -0.94
CA SER A 103 -16.71 1.64 -0.70
C SER A 103 -15.27 1.12 -0.65
N GLY A 104 -14.38 1.63 -1.51
CA GLY A 104 -12.96 1.34 -1.48
C GLY A 104 -12.31 1.75 -0.16
N ARG A 105 -12.59 2.96 0.34
CA ARG A 105 -12.05 3.44 1.64
C ARG A 105 -12.49 2.55 2.79
N PHE A 106 -13.80 2.30 2.85
CA PHE A 106 -14.40 1.46 3.88
C PHE A 106 -13.82 0.05 3.84
N THR A 107 -13.79 -0.57 2.66
CA THR A 107 -13.30 -1.93 2.49
C THR A 107 -11.80 -2.04 2.77
N GLY A 108 -11.00 -1.05 2.36
CA GLY A 108 -9.57 -1.00 2.67
C GLY A 108 -9.32 -0.95 4.16
N ARG A 109 -10.08 -0.11 4.89
CA ARG A 109 -9.97 -0.02 6.35
C ARG A 109 -10.44 -1.30 7.04
N ALA A 110 -11.52 -1.91 6.56
CA ALA A 110 -12.05 -3.16 7.09
C ALA A 110 -11.09 -4.34 6.84
N LEU A 111 -10.42 -4.39 5.68
CA LEU A 111 -9.40 -5.39 5.38
C LEU A 111 -8.16 -5.23 6.26
N LEU A 112 -7.72 -3.99 6.50
CA LEU A 112 -6.65 -3.71 7.47
C LEU A 112 -7.02 -4.22 8.85
N PHE A 113 -8.25 -3.97 9.30
CA PHE A 113 -8.75 -4.51 10.57
C PHE A 113 -8.75 -6.05 10.58
N ALA A 114 -9.21 -6.71 9.50
CA ALA A 114 -9.18 -8.17 9.38
C ALA A 114 -7.75 -8.74 9.44
N PHE A 115 -6.75 -7.99 8.96
CA PHE A 115 -5.34 -8.35 9.07
C PHE A 115 -4.71 -8.00 10.43
N GLY A 116 -5.46 -7.36 11.33
CA GLY A 116 -5.01 -7.03 12.68
C GLY A 116 -4.46 -5.61 12.84
N PHE A 117 -4.60 -4.75 11.84
CA PHE A 117 -4.25 -3.32 11.94
C PHE A 117 -5.43 -2.54 12.52
N TYR A 118 -5.54 -2.60 13.85
CA TYR A 118 -6.61 -1.95 14.61
C TYR A 118 -6.45 -0.44 14.66
N TRP A 119 -5.23 0.03 14.91
CA TRP A 119 -4.87 1.43 15.01
C TRP A 119 -3.71 1.74 14.06
N ILE A 120 -3.75 2.92 13.46
CA ILE A 120 -2.73 3.42 12.54
C ILE A 120 -2.42 4.84 12.98
N ASP A 121 -1.25 5.02 13.61
CA ASP A 121 -0.81 6.33 14.05
C ASP A 121 -0.14 7.06 12.90
N GLU A 122 -0.77 8.15 12.44
CA GLU A 122 -0.24 9.01 11.39
C GLU A 122 0.52 10.17 12.04
N THR A 123 1.84 10.21 11.85
CA THR A 123 2.67 11.34 12.29
C THR A 123 2.99 12.23 11.09
N HIS A 124 2.41 13.42 11.05
CA HIS A 124 2.75 14.42 10.05
C HIS A 124 3.97 15.22 10.50
N ARG A 125 5.12 14.96 9.87
CA ARG A 125 6.31 15.79 10.04
C ARG A 125 6.23 16.97 9.06
N CYS A 126 5.67 18.09 9.51
CA CYS A 126 5.79 19.34 8.76
C CYS A 126 7.26 19.82 8.84
N HIS A 127 7.95 19.86 7.71
CA HIS A 127 9.25 20.53 7.63
C HIS A 127 9.04 22.04 7.76
N HIS A 128 9.02 22.54 9.00
CA HIS A 128 8.96 23.97 9.32
C HIS A 128 10.25 24.75 8.98
N HIS A 129 11.23 24.12 8.30
CA HIS A 129 12.56 24.69 8.07
C HIS A 129 12.90 25.07 6.63
N LEU A 130 11.98 24.94 5.66
CA LEU A 130 12.17 25.67 4.42
C LEU A 130 11.76 27.13 4.65
N PRO A 131 12.65 28.12 4.43
CA PRO A 131 12.23 29.50 4.38
C PRO A 131 11.09 29.61 3.36
N PRO A 132 10.04 30.40 3.61
CA PRO A 132 8.95 30.54 2.66
C PRO A 132 9.55 30.90 1.31
N LEU A 133 9.44 29.98 0.35
CA LEU A 133 9.69 30.30 -1.03
C LEU A 133 8.74 31.46 -1.31
N LYS A 134 9.28 32.64 -1.59
CA LYS A 134 8.51 33.84 -1.90
C LYS A 134 7.76 33.61 -3.21
N SER A 135 6.72 32.79 -3.17
CA SER A 135 5.69 32.77 -4.20
C SER A 135 4.71 33.87 -3.81
N ASN A 136 4.66 34.93 -4.62
CA ASN A 136 3.75 36.06 -4.46
C ASN A 136 2.29 35.70 -4.72
N HIS A 137 1.89 34.45 -4.52
CA HIS A 137 0.50 34.02 -4.65
C HIS A 137 -0.18 34.15 -3.30
N LYS A 138 -1.02 35.19 -3.20
CA LYS A 138 -1.99 35.39 -2.12
C LYS A 138 -2.64 34.05 -1.77
N ALA A 139 -2.43 33.61 -0.53
CA ALA A 139 -3.09 32.48 0.09
C ALA A 139 -4.59 32.78 0.21
N GLY A 140 -5.32 32.56 -0.87
CA GLY A 140 -6.75 32.27 -0.85
C GLY A 140 -6.92 30.82 -0.42
N SER A 141 -7.79 30.60 0.54
CA SER A 141 -8.10 29.34 1.21
C SER A 141 -8.69 28.26 0.28
N GLU A 142 -7.88 27.67 -0.57
CA GLU A 142 -8.13 26.36 -1.18
C GLU A 142 -6.89 25.50 -0.91
N GLU A 143 -7.01 24.48 -0.06
CA GLU A 143 -5.92 23.51 0.17
C GLU A 143 -5.49 22.93 -1.18
N GLU A 144 -4.33 23.35 -1.66
CA GLU A 144 -3.72 22.86 -2.89
C GLU A 144 -3.44 21.35 -2.73
N ARG A 145 -4.33 20.53 -3.28
CA ARG A 145 -4.25 19.07 -3.13
C ARG A 145 -3.10 18.55 -3.99
N ALA A 146 -2.11 17.93 -3.35
CA ALA A 146 -1.04 17.23 -4.05
C ALA A 146 -1.60 16.19 -5.03
N GLY A 147 -1.14 16.20 -6.29
CA GLY A 147 -1.57 15.25 -7.32
C GLY A 147 -0.93 13.86 -7.20
N VAL A 148 0.12 13.73 -6.39
CA VAL A 148 0.94 12.50 -6.27
C VAL A 148 1.37 12.24 -4.82
N ILE A 149 1.40 10.96 -4.44
CA ILE A 149 2.06 10.47 -3.22
C ILE A 149 3.32 9.73 -3.64
N VAL A 150 4.45 10.07 -3.03
CA VAL A 150 5.69 9.31 -3.15
C VAL A 150 5.92 8.61 -1.82
N SER A 151 5.86 7.28 -1.82
CA SER A 151 6.06 6.47 -0.61
C SER A 151 7.12 5.41 -0.88
N ASN A 152 7.73 4.88 0.19
CA ASN A 152 8.42 3.60 0.08
C ASN A 152 7.39 2.49 -0.13
N HIS A 153 7.81 1.39 -0.77
CA HIS A 153 7.03 0.15 -0.80
C HIS A 153 7.65 -0.82 0.19
N VAL A 154 6.95 -1.05 1.31
CA VAL A 154 7.42 -1.94 2.37
C VAL A 154 6.71 -3.27 2.29
N SER A 155 5.40 -3.27 2.01
CA SER A 155 4.62 -4.49 2.04
C SER A 155 3.30 -4.40 1.27
N TYR A 156 2.60 -5.53 1.16
CA TYR A 156 1.28 -5.57 0.54
C TYR A 156 0.23 -4.72 1.28
N THR A 157 0.44 -4.40 2.56
CA THR A 157 -0.51 -3.58 3.34
C THR A 157 -0.54 -2.13 2.87
N ASP A 158 0.50 -1.67 2.18
CA ASP A 158 0.58 -0.32 1.59
C ASP A 158 -0.62 -0.07 0.65
N VAL A 159 -1.01 -1.10 -0.11
CA VAL A 159 -2.16 -1.00 -1.03
C VAL A 159 -3.46 -0.77 -0.25
N LEU A 160 -3.68 -1.53 0.83
CA LEU A 160 -4.87 -1.39 1.65
C LEU A 160 -4.91 -0.05 2.40
N TYR A 161 -3.75 0.38 2.91
CA TYR A 161 -3.61 1.67 3.56
C TYR A 161 -3.96 2.82 2.61
N HIS A 162 -3.31 2.91 1.45
CA HIS A 162 -3.59 3.97 0.49
C HIS A 162 -4.97 3.87 -0.16
N MET A 163 -5.55 2.66 -0.27
CA MET A 163 -6.95 2.51 -0.64
C MET A 163 -7.89 3.09 0.44
N SER A 164 -7.55 2.94 1.72
CA SER A 164 -8.33 3.46 2.85
C SER A 164 -8.19 4.97 3.06
N SER A 165 -6.97 5.51 2.97
CA SER A 165 -6.64 6.89 3.36
C SER A 165 -6.72 7.88 2.20
N SER A 166 -6.37 7.48 0.97
CA SER A 166 -6.30 8.42 -0.16
C SER A 166 -7.04 7.95 -1.43
N CYS A 167 -7.56 6.71 -1.45
CA CYS A 167 -8.06 6.06 -2.66
C CYS A 167 -7.07 6.16 -3.83
N ALA A 168 -5.77 6.04 -3.55
CA ALA A 168 -4.76 6.27 -4.57
C ALA A 168 -4.84 5.22 -5.70
N SER A 169 -4.48 5.64 -6.90
CA SER A 169 -4.22 4.76 -8.04
C SER A 169 -2.77 4.32 -8.04
N PHE A 170 -2.54 3.05 -8.37
CA PHE A 170 -1.22 2.43 -8.33
C PHE A 170 -0.66 2.21 -9.73
N VAL A 171 0.67 2.23 -9.85
CA VAL A 171 1.35 1.70 -11.03
C VAL A 171 1.54 0.20 -10.85
N ALA A 172 0.92 -0.62 -11.70
CA ALA A 172 0.87 -2.08 -11.55
C ALA A 172 1.25 -2.82 -12.84
N LYS A 173 1.59 -4.11 -12.74
CA LYS A 173 1.81 -4.95 -13.93
C LYS A 173 0.49 -5.15 -14.69
N LYS A 174 0.54 -5.23 -16.02
CA LYS A 174 -0.64 -5.51 -16.88
C LYS A 174 -1.40 -6.79 -16.51
N SER A 175 -0.71 -7.81 -15.98
CA SER A 175 -1.32 -9.05 -15.49
C SER A 175 -2.28 -8.82 -14.31
N VAL A 176 -2.05 -7.80 -13.48
CA VAL A 176 -2.94 -7.47 -12.33
C VAL A 176 -4.35 -7.14 -12.82
N ALA A 177 -4.47 -6.49 -13.98
CA ALA A 177 -5.75 -6.14 -14.60
C ALA A 177 -6.61 -7.37 -14.99
N ARG A 178 -6.01 -8.57 -15.06
CA ARG A 178 -6.65 -9.83 -15.44
C ARG A 178 -6.95 -10.74 -14.25
N LEU A 179 -6.50 -10.37 -13.05
CA LEU A 179 -6.75 -11.18 -11.86
C LEU A 179 -8.24 -11.22 -11.53
N PRO A 180 -8.77 -12.39 -11.10
CA PRO A 180 -10.16 -12.50 -10.69
C PRO A 180 -10.41 -11.60 -9.48
N LEU A 181 -11.57 -10.94 -9.47
CA LEU A 181 -11.99 -9.94 -8.47
C LEU A 181 -11.13 -8.66 -8.46
N VAL A 182 -9.85 -8.81 -8.11
CA VAL A 182 -8.88 -7.72 -7.93
C VAL A 182 -8.68 -6.91 -9.20
N GLY A 183 -8.68 -7.55 -10.38
CA GLY A 183 -8.46 -6.87 -11.65
C GLY A 183 -9.53 -5.83 -11.98
N LEU A 184 -10.80 -6.06 -11.62
CA LEU A 184 -11.84 -5.05 -11.79
C LEU A 184 -11.71 -3.92 -10.75
N ILE A 185 -11.39 -4.28 -9.51
CA ILE A 185 -11.18 -3.30 -8.43
C ILE A 185 -10.02 -2.36 -8.81
N SER A 186 -8.88 -2.89 -9.27
CA SER A 186 -7.73 -2.08 -9.68
C SER A 186 -8.04 -1.19 -10.89
N LYS A 187 -8.90 -1.64 -11.83
CA LYS A 187 -9.39 -0.77 -12.92
C LYS A 187 -10.28 0.35 -12.39
N CYS A 188 -11.12 0.08 -11.39
CA CYS A 188 -12.00 1.09 -10.77
C CYS A 188 -11.25 2.11 -9.93
N LEU A 189 -10.16 1.69 -9.27
CA LEU A 189 -9.22 2.60 -8.58
C LEU A 189 -8.44 3.49 -9.56
N GLY A 190 -8.41 3.13 -10.84
CA GLY A 190 -7.69 3.88 -11.88
C GLY A 190 -6.21 3.54 -11.96
N CYS A 191 -5.81 2.31 -11.58
CA CYS A 191 -4.42 1.88 -11.68
C CYS A 191 -3.89 2.02 -13.11
N ILE A 192 -2.61 2.41 -13.20
CA ILE A 192 -1.86 2.53 -14.46
C ILE A 192 -1.13 1.21 -14.67
N TYR A 193 -1.38 0.56 -15.80
CA TYR A 193 -0.79 -0.75 -16.10
C TYR A 193 0.45 -0.61 -16.97
N VAL A 194 1.53 -1.26 -16.55
CA VAL A 194 2.82 -1.26 -17.24
C VAL A 194 3.18 -2.67 -17.69
N GLU A 195 3.68 -2.80 -18.91
CA GLU A 195 4.23 -4.02 -19.48
C GLU A 195 5.74 -3.82 -19.67
N ARG A 196 6.57 -4.52 -18.88
CA ARG A 196 8.04 -4.35 -18.92
C ARG A 196 8.72 -5.20 -19.98
N GLU A 197 8.02 -6.19 -20.50
CA GLU A 197 8.57 -7.22 -21.39
C GLU A 197 8.37 -6.89 -22.87
N SER A 198 7.45 -5.99 -23.21
CA SER A 198 7.25 -5.51 -24.58
C SER A 198 8.13 -4.28 -24.83
N LYS A 199 9.23 -4.46 -25.58
CA LYS A 199 10.03 -3.38 -26.19
C LYS A 199 9.27 -2.69 -27.35
N THR A 200 7.98 -2.43 -27.20
CA THR A 200 7.25 -1.56 -28.12
C THR A 200 7.35 -0.15 -27.55
N PRO A 201 7.85 0.83 -28.31
CA PRO A 201 7.80 2.22 -27.89
C PRO A 201 6.34 2.66 -27.89
N ASP A 202 5.66 2.54 -26.76
CA ASP A 202 4.43 3.29 -26.54
C ASP A 202 4.81 4.77 -26.73
N LEU A 203 4.19 5.42 -27.72
CA LEU A 203 4.49 6.80 -28.16
C LEU A 203 4.43 7.81 -27.00
N ILE A 204 3.73 7.47 -25.93
CA ILE A 204 3.73 8.15 -24.64
C ILE A 204 4.25 7.12 -23.62
N GLY A 205 5.52 7.24 -23.24
CA GLY A 205 6.10 6.36 -22.23
C GLY A 205 5.31 6.39 -20.91
N VAL A 206 5.54 5.40 -20.04
CA VAL A 206 4.90 5.28 -18.72
C VAL A 206 4.96 6.58 -17.92
N SER A 207 6.05 7.33 -18.04
CA SER A 207 6.23 8.66 -17.41
C SER A 207 5.24 9.70 -17.93
N GLY A 208 4.90 9.70 -19.22
CA GLY A 208 3.92 10.60 -19.81
C GLY A 208 2.51 10.34 -19.28
N VAL A 209 2.10 9.07 -19.22
CA VAL A 209 0.80 8.67 -18.65
C VAL A 209 0.73 9.05 -17.17
N VAL A 210 1.79 8.78 -16.40
CA VAL A 210 1.86 9.18 -14.98
C VAL A 210 1.76 10.69 -14.83
N ASN A 211 2.53 11.48 -15.59
CA ASN A 211 2.50 12.94 -15.52
C ASN A 211 1.11 13.51 -15.85
N GLN A 212 0.44 12.95 -16.86
CA GLN A 212 -0.93 13.34 -17.19
C GLN A 212 -1.89 13.06 -16.03
N ARG A 213 -1.76 11.89 -15.38
CA ARG A 213 -2.59 11.55 -14.22
C ARG A 213 -2.35 12.44 -13.01
N ILE A 214 -1.10 12.83 -12.78
CA ILE A 214 -0.74 13.76 -11.71
C ILE A 214 -1.39 15.13 -11.98
N GLN A 215 -1.33 15.60 -13.22
CA GLN A 215 -1.99 16.84 -13.66
C GLN A 215 -3.53 16.76 -13.51
N GLU A 216 -4.15 15.63 -13.89
CA GLU A 216 -5.59 15.40 -13.71
C GLU A 216 -6.00 15.38 -12.24
N ALA A 217 -5.21 14.73 -11.38
CA ALA A 217 -5.46 14.65 -9.94
C ALA A 217 -5.29 16.00 -9.24
N TYR A 218 -4.37 16.83 -9.73
CA TYR A 218 -4.18 18.20 -9.26
C TYR A 218 -5.35 19.11 -9.65
N LYS A 219 -5.84 19.00 -10.90
CA LYS A 219 -6.95 19.85 -11.40
C LYS A 219 -8.33 19.41 -10.94
N ASN A 220 -8.57 18.11 -10.79
CA ASN A 220 -9.88 17.56 -10.46
C ASN A 220 -9.84 16.77 -9.15
N LYS A 221 -10.58 17.24 -8.14
CA LYS A 221 -10.65 16.57 -6.82
C LYS A 221 -11.31 15.18 -6.89
N PHE A 222 -12.06 14.86 -7.94
CA PHE A 222 -12.64 13.52 -8.12
C PHE A 222 -11.70 12.55 -8.84
N SER A 223 -10.60 13.04 -9.41
CA SER A 223 -9.56 12.19 -9.99
C SER A 223 -8.75 11.47 -8.90
N PRO A 224 -8.31 10.22 -9.16
CA PRO A 224 -7.57 9.46 -8.17
C PRO A 224 -6.15 10.00 -8.09
N MET A 225 -5.66 10.22 -6.87
CA MET A 225 -4.26 10.60 -6.66
C MET A 225 -3.35 9.44 -7.04
N VAL A 226 -2.23 9.70 -7.72
CA VAL A 226 -1.30 8.62 -8.11
C VAL A 226 -0.31 8.37 -6.97
N ILE A 227 -0.06 7.10 -6.63
CA ILE A 227 1.06 6.74 -5.76
C ILE A 227 2.22 6.13 -6.55
N LEU A 228 3.43 6.63 -6.26
CA LEU A 228 4.67 6.16 -6.84
C LEU A 228 5.58 5.56 -5.77
N PHE A 229 6.17 4.42 -6.12
CA PHE A 229 7.16 3.72 -5.33
C PHE A 229 8.50 3.73 -6.10
N PRO A 230 9.37 4.73 -5.89
CA PRO A 230 10.61 4.89 -6.66
C PRO A 230 11.61 3.74 -6.43
N GLY A 231 11.54 3.07 -5.27
CA GLY A 231 12.20 1.79 -5.03
C GLY A 231 11.19 0.65 -5.11
N GLN A 232 11.19 -0.12 -6.19
CA GLN A 232 10.30 -1.29 -6.33
C GLN A 232 10.78 -2.54 -5.59
N THR A 233 11.85 -2.41 -4.82
CA THR A 233 12.43 -3.47 -4.01
C THR A 233 12.43 -2.99 -2.58
N ASN A 234 11.98 -3.84 -1.65
CA ASN A 234 11.97 -3.62 -0.21
C ASN A 234 13.36 -3.30 0.39
N SER A 235 14.40 -3.27 -0.46
CA SER A 235 15.71 -2.70 -0.20
C SER A 235 15.66 -1.18 -0.35
N CYS A 236 15.70 -0.51 0.80
CA CYS A 236 16.04 0.90 0.96
C CYS A 236 17.23 1.28 0.05
N LYS A 237 16.96 1.93 -1.09
CA LYS A 237 17.93 2.82 -1.73
C LYS A 237 17.46 4.22 -1.44
N PHE A 238 18.04 4.82 -0.40
CA PHE A 238 17.97 6.27 -0.22
C PHE A 238 18.55 6.90 -1.48
N PHE A 239 17.70 7.53 -2.30
CA PHE A 239 18.15 8.50 -3.29
C PHE A 239 18.54 9.76 -2.51
N SER A 240 19.74 9.74 -1.94
CA SER A 240 20.43 10.97 -1.57
C SER A 240 21.10 11.48 -2.83
N HIS A 241 20.34 12.17 -3.67
CA HIS A 241 20.94 13.15 -4.56
C HIS A 241 20.88 14.47 -3.81
N GLU A 242 22.04 14.88 -3.28
CA GLU A 242 22.32 16.27 -2.92
C GLU A 242 21.93 17.16 -4.11
N ILE A 243 21.13 18.18 -3.82
CA ILE A 243 20.95 19.36 -4.67
C ILE A 243 21.90 20.42 -4.14
#